data_AF-A0A5C4MZK7-F1
#
_entry.id   AF-A0A5C4MZK7-F1
#
_cell.length_a   1.000
_cell.length_b   1.000
_cell.length_c   1.000
_cell.angle_alpha   90.00
_cell.angle_beta   90.00
_cell.angle_gamma   90.00
#
_symmetry.space_group_name_H-M   'P 1'
#
loop_
_entity.id
_entity.type
_entity.pdbx_description
1 polymer ?
#
loop_
_entity_poly.entity_id
_entity_poly.type
_entity_poly.pdbx_seq_one_letter_code
_entity_poly.pdbx_strand_id
1 'polypeptide(L)'
;MTMTELLSTQLTDPFRLGLIVALVVTMLRTEAVTGRWLPLAAGVLFVAFIIPATMGQGAATPFWQLVAAGVIANVLLLAVVMAIRHVVLRIMP
;
A
#
# COMPACT_ATOMS: atom_id res chain seq x y z
N MET A 1 -11.32 5.25 17.74
CA MET A 1 -10.88 6.09 16.60
C MET A 1 -12.01 6.18 15.62
N THR A 2 -12.21 7.36 15.04
CA THR A 2 -13.07 7.56 13.89
C THR A 2 -12.44 6.94 12.62
N MET A 3 -13.25 6.72 11.58
CA MET A 3 -12.74 6.17 10.31
C MET A 3 -11.68 7.08 9.66
N THR A 4 -11.87 8.40 9.76
CA THR A 4 -10.93 9.39 9.21
C THR A 4 -9.58 9.36 9.90
N GLU A 5 -9.57 9.26 11.24
CA GLU A 5 -8.33 9.12 12.01
C GLU A 5 -7.60 7.83 11.66
N LEU A 6 -8.33 6.71 11.57
CA LEU A 6 -7.76 5.43 11.18
C LEU A 6 -7.10 5.50 9.80
N LEU A 7 -7.79 6.09 8.81
CA LEU A 7 -7.26 6.23 7.47
C LEU A 7 -6.04 7.16 7.44
N SER A 8 -6.09 8.29 8.16
CA SER A 8 -4.96 9.22 8.28
C SER A 8 -3.73 8.53 8.86
N THR A 9 -3.87 7.79 9.96
CA THR A 9 -2.77 7.06 10.58
C THR A 9 -2.13 6.07 9.61
N GLN A 10 -2.96 5.34 8.86
CA GLN A 10 -2.48 4.36 7.89
C GLN A 10 -1.82 5.00 6.67
N LEU A 11 -2.28 6.16 6.22
CA LEU A 11 -1.67 6.91 5.10
C LEU A 11 -0.31 7.49 5.46
N THR A 12 -0.11 7.89 6.72
CA THR A 12 1.15 8.48 7.19
C THR A 12 2.14 7.44 7.74
N ASP A 13 1.82 6.15 7.64
CA ASP A 13 2.70 5.07 8.12
C ASP A 13 3.94 4.93 7.20
N PRO A 14 5.16 5.23 7.71
CA PRO A 14 6.37 5.17 6.90
C PRO A 14 6.75 3.73 6.50
N PHE A 15 6.44 2.74 7.34
CA PHE A 15 6.74 1.34 7.04
C PHE A 15 5.88 0.87 5.86
N ARG A 16 4.59 1.18 5.90
CA ARG A 16 3.66 0.90 4.80
C ARG A 16 4.10 1.58 3.51
N LEU A 17 4.48 2.86 3.56
CA LEU A 17 4.99 3.56 2.39
C LEU A 17 6.19 2.83 1.79
N GLY A 18 7.15 2.43 2.64
CA GLY A 18 8.31 1.64 2.23
C GLY A 18 7.93 0.33 1.53
N LEU A 19 6.95 -0.41 2.07
CA LEU A 19 6.44 -1.64 1.46
C LEU A 19 5.76 -1.39 0.10
N ILE A 20 4.99 -0.32 -0.05
CA ILE A 20 4.35 0.03 -1.32
C ILE A 20 5.41 0.42 -2.38
N VAL A 21 6.45 1.16 -1.98
CA VAL A 21 7.57 1.45 -2.88
C VAL A 21 8.29 0.17 -3.29
N ALA A 22 8.61 -0.70 -2.35
CA ALA A 22 9.24 -2.00 -2.63
C ALA A 22 8.37 -2.89 -3.53
N LEU A 23 7.05 -2.84 -3.37
CA LEU A 23 6.09 -3.52 -4.23
C LEU A 23 6.16 -3.02 -5.66
N VAL A 24 6.17 -1.69 -5.86
CA VAL A 24 6.30 -1.10 -7.20
C VAL A 24 7.63 -1.49 -7.83
N VAL A 25 8.74 -1.45 -7.08
CA VAL A 25 10.06 -1.88 -7.58
C VAL A 25 10.04 -3.36 -7.97
N THR A 26 9.46 -4.22 -7.13
CA THR A 26 9.32 -5.66 -7.42
C THR A 26 8.50 -5.89 -8.68
N MET A 27 7.39 -5.17 -8.84
CA MET A 27 6.56 -5.22 -10.05
C MET A 27 7.37 -4.84 -11.27
N LEU A 28 8.12 -3.73 -11.24
CA LEU A 28 8.95 -3.30 -12.38
C LEU A 28 9.99 -4.35 -12.77
N ARG A 29 10.55 -5.07 -11.80
CA ARG A 29 11.52 -6.15 -12.05
C ARG A 29 10.90 -7.41 -12.64
N THR A 30 9.60 -7.62 -12.47
CA THR A 30 8.89 -8.86 -12.88
C THR A 30 7.83 -8.63 -13.95
N GLU A 31 7.64 -7.37 -14.38
CA GLU A 31 6.59 -6.95 -15.30
C GLU A 31 6.57 -7.74 -16.62
N ALA A 32 7.74 -8.09 -17.16
CA ALA A 32 7.86 -8.85 -18.40
C ALA A 32 7.26 -10.28 -18.33
N VAL A 33 7.11 -10.83 -17.12
CA VAL A 33 6.64 -12.20 -16.90
C VAL A 33 5.22 -12.23 -16.33
N THR A 34 4.96 -11.43 -15.30
CA THR A 34 3.69 -11.47 -14.55
C THR A 34 2.73 -10.34 -14.91
N GLY A 35 3.17 -9.40 -15.75
CA GLY A 35 2.47 -8.15 -15.98
C GLY A 35 2.45 -7.25 -14.75
N ARG A 36 1.91 -6.04 -14.91
CA ARG A 36 1.91 -5.04 -13.85
C ARG A 36 0.83 -5.25 -12.79
N TRP A 37 -0.37 -5.66 -13.19
CA TRP A 37 -1.55 -5.59 -12.31
C TRP A 37 -1.59 -6.68 -11.25
N LEU A 38 -1.20 -7.91 -11.60
CA LEU A 38 -1.23 -9.05 -10.69
C LEU A 38 -0.35 -8.83 -9.45
N PRO A 39 0.95 -8.48 -9.56
CA PRO A 39 1.78 -8.25 -8.39
C PRO A 39 1.29 -7.05 -7.56
N LEU A 40 0.83 -5.96 -8.20
CA LEU A 40 0.33 -4.80 -7.48
C LEU A 40 -0.91 -5.12 -6.64
N ALA A 41 -1.91 -5.80 -7.22
CA ALA A 41 -3.13 -6.18 -6.50
C ALA A 41 -2.82 -7.14 -5.35
N ALA A 42 -1.99 -8.16 -5.60
CA ALA A 42 -1.58 -9.12 -4.58
C ALA A 42 -0.83 -8.43 -3.43
N GLY A 43 0.11 -7.55 -3.74
CA GLY A 43 0.89 -6.82 -2.74
C GLY A 43 0.05 -5.84 -1.91
N VAL A 44 -0.88 -5.11 -2.54
CA VAL A 44 -1.80 -4.21 -1.83
C VAL A 44 -2.64 -4.97 -0.81
N LEU A 45 -3.21 -6.12 -1.21
CA LEU A 45 -3.99 -6.97 -0.32
C LEU A 45 -3.11 -7.59 0.77
N PHE A 46 -1.93 -8.09 0.40
CA PHE A 46 -0.97 -8.64 1.36
C PHE A 46 -0.61 -7.63 2.46
N VAL A 47 -0.23 -6.40 2.09
CA VAL A 47 0.12 -5.34 3.04
C VAL A 47 -1.08 -4.97 3.93
N ALA A 48 -2.29 -4.93 3.36
CA ALA A 48 -3.51 -4.61 4.10
C ALA A 48 -3.85 -5.65 5.18
N PHE A 49 -3.48 -6.93 4.97
CA PHE A 49 -3.69 -8.00 5.93
C PHE A 49 -2.53 -8.16 6.91
N ILE A 50 -1.29 -8.12 6.42
CA ILE A 50 -0.12 -8.50 7.23
C ILE A 50 0.18 -7.48 8.33
N ILE A 51 0.01 -6.18 8.06
CA ILE A 51 0.26 -5.13 9.05
C ILE A 51 -0.68 -5.28 10.26
N PRO A 52 -2.02 -5.30 10.12
CA PRO A 52 -2.88 -5.48 11.27
C PRO A 52 -2.75 -6.88 11.91
N ALA A 53 -2.41 -7.92 11.14
CA ALA A 53 -2.22 -9.26 11.69
C ALA A 53 -0.98 -9.35 12.61
N THR A 54 0.05 -8.56 12.34
CA THR A 54 1.32 -8.60 13.08
C THR A 54 1.42 -7.50 14.13
N MET A 55 0.93 -6.29 13.82
CA MET A 55 1.09 -5.09 14.65
C MET A 55 -0.22 -4.61 15.28
N GLY A 56 -1.37 -5.15 14.87
CA GLY A 56 -2.70 -4.75 15.36
C GLY A 56 -3.19 -5.52 16.59
N GLN A 57 -2.33 -6.33 17.23
CA GLN A 57 -2.72 -7.10 18.42
C GLN A 57 -3.10 -6.15 19.57
N GLY A 58 -4.29 -6.35 20.15
CA GLY A 58 -4.82 -5.50 21.21
C GLY A 58 -5.41 -4.15 20.73
N ALA A 59 -5.54 -3.93 19.42
CA ALA A 59 -6.21 -2.75 18.90
C ALA A 59 -7.70 -2.75 19.29
N ALA A 60 -8.21 -1.60 19.74
CA ALA A 60 -9.63 -1.41 20.05
C ALA A 60 -10.53 -1.47 18.79
N THR A 61 -9.94 -1.27 17.60
CA THR A 61 -10.64 -1.31 16.33
C THR A 61 -10.74 -2.76 15.80
N PRO A 62 -11.91 -3.21 15.33
CA PRO A 62 -12.07 -4.55 14.77
C PRO A 62 -11.11 -4.83 13.60
N PHE A 63 -10.55 -6.05 13.55
CA PHE A 63 -9.56 -6.45 12.54
C PHE A 63 -10.00 -6.18 11.10
N TRP A 64 -11.25 -6.52 10.76
CA TRP A 64 -11.78 -6.32 9.40
C TRP A 64 -11.83 -4.83 8.99
N GLN A 65 -12.03 -3.91 9.95
CA GLN A 65 -12.00 -2.47 9.68
C GLN A 65 -10.57 -2.00 9.43
N LEU A 66 -9.60 -2.53 10.18
CA LEU A 66 -8.18 -2.25 9.97
C LEU A 66 -7.76 -2.68 8.57
N VAL A 67 -8.17 -3.88 8.12
CA VAL A 67 -7.89 -4.40 6.78
C VAL A 67 -8.58 -3.57 5.69
N ALA A 68 -9.86 -3.23 5.85
CA ALA A 68 -10.60 -2.44 4.86
C ALA A 68 -10.00 -1.05 4.67
N ALA A 69 -9.73 -0.33 5.76
CA ALA A 69 -8.99 0.93 5.72
C ALA A 69 -7.57 0.73 5.17
N GLY A 70 -6.97 -0.44 5.45
CA GLY A 70 -5.74 -0.95 4.88
C GLY A 70 -5.69 -0.91 3.37
N VAL A 71 -6.65 -1.56 2.74
CA VAL A 71 -6.77 -1.63 1.28
C VAL A 71 -6.91 -0.22 0.70
N ILE A 72 -7.78 0.61 1.27
CA ILE A 72 -8.00 1.99 0.78
C ILE A 72 -6.71 2.80 0.86
N ALA A 73 -6.04 2.81 2.02
CA ALA A 73 -4.78 3.53 2.20
C ALA A 73 -3.69 3.03 1.22
N ASN A 74 -3.57 1.71 1.05
CA ASN A 74 -2.57 1.11 0.16
C ASN A 74 -2.80 1.48 -1.30
N VAL A 75 -4.05 1.51 -1.76
CA VAL A 75 -4.40 1.93 -3.12
C VAL A 75 -4.08 3.41 -3.33
N LEU A 76 -4.40 4.27 -2.35
CA LEU A 76 -4.07 5.70 -2.41
C LEU A 76 -2.55 5.93 -2.47
N LEU A 77 -1.79 5.27 -1.59
CA LEU A 77 -0.33 5.34 -1.58
C LEU A 77 0.27 4.83 -2.90
N LEU A 78 -0.24 3.70 -3.40
CA LEU A 78 0.19 3.16 -4.69
C LEU A 78 -0.06 4.16 -5.82
N ALA A 79 -1.23 4.81 -5.85
CA ALA A 79 -1.54 5.83 -6.84
C ALA A 79 -0.55 7.00 -6.77
N VAL A 80 -0.19 7.46 -5.56
CA VAL A 80 0.82 8.51 -5.36
C VAL A 80 2.20 8.06 -5.86
N VAL A 81 2.68 6.87 -5.49
CA VAL A 81 3.98 6.36 -5.95
C VAL A 81 4.04 6.22 -7.46
N MET A 82 2.96 5.73 -8.07
CA MET A 82 2.86 5.57 -9.52
C MET A 82 2.78 6.92 -10.25
N ALA A 83 2.10 7.92 -9.66
CA ALA A 83 2.04 9.28 -10.18
C ALA A 83 3.42 9.95 -10.11
N ILE A 84 4.13 9.85 -8.98
CA ILE A 84 5.50 10.35 -8.84
C ILE A 84 6.40 9.71 -9.88
N ARG A 85 6.37 8.37 -10.03
CA ARG A 85 7.14 7.68 -11.07
C ARG A 85 6.84 8.23 -12.47
N HIS A 86 5.56 8.43 -12.80
CA HIS A 86 5.16 8.95 -14.10
C HIS A 86 5.70 10.36 -14.34
N VAL A 87 5.66 11.23 -13.33
CA VAL A 87 6.22 12.59 -13.39
C VAL A 87 7.75 12.54 -13.53
N VAL A 88 8.43 11.70 -12.74
CA VAL A 88 9.90 11.57 -12.80
C VAL A 88 10.36 11.11 -14.18
N LEU A 89 9.75 10.06 -14.73
CA LEU A 89 10.09 9.56 -16.08
C LEU A 89 9.74 10.55 -17.19
N ARG A 90 8.80 11.46 -16.95
CA ARG A 90 8.47 12.52 -17.89
C ARG A 90 9.50 13.66 -17.89
N ILE A 91 10.11 13.94 -16.74
CA ILE A 91 11.09 15.03 -16.56
C ILE A 91 12.52 14.55 -16.85
N MET A 92 12.84 13.32 -16.48
CA MET A 92 14.15 12.68 -16.65
C MET A 92 14.01 11.45 -17.57
N PRO A 93 13.94 11.66 -18.90
CA PRO A 93 13.77 10.58 -19.88
C PRO A 93 14.99 9.68 -20.00
#